data_AF-A0A644X4Y1-F1
#
_entry.id   AF-A0A644X4Y1-F1
#
_cell.length_a   1.000
_cell.length_b   1.000
_cell.length_c   1.000
_cell.angle_alpha   90.00
_cell.angle_beta   90.00
_cell.angle_gamma   90.00
#
_symmetry.space_group_name_H-M   'P 1'
#
loop_
_entity.id
_entity.type
_entity.pdbx_description
1 polymer ?
#
loop_
_entity_poly.entity_id
_entity_poly.type
_entity_poly.pdbx_seq_one_letter_code
_entity_poly.pdbx_strand_id
1 'polypeptide(L)'
;MMSKVLVFLIAALIIIVLLAALQIFLSMSKNKYLGLILPVINLLVAAFMSFGNMIYTGDIAPILAAFAVFLIPAVINLIIYKACREKIKEKNNQEINKMNIQDLE
;
A
#
# COMPACT_ATOMS: atom_id res chain seq x y z
N MET A 1 14.94 -16.37 -26.59
CA MET A 1 14.43 -16.57 -25.20
C MET A 1 14.77 -15.38 -24.30
N MET A 2 16.03 -14.91 -24.27
CA MET A 2 16.49 -13.76 -23.48
C MET A 2 15.67 -12.46 -23.66
N SER A 3 15.35 -12.08 -24.90
CA SER A 3 14.58 -10.85 -25.19
C SER A 3 13.16 -10.87 -24.63
N LYS A 4 12.47 -12.03 -24.60
CA LYS A 4 11.12 -12.15 -24.02
C LYS A 4 11.13 -11.99 -22.50
N VAL A 5 12.16 -12.53 -21.84
CA VAL A 5 12.37 -12.36 -20.39
C VAL A 5 12.65 -10.89 -20.06
N LEU A 6 13.46 -10.22 -20.87
CA LEU A 6 13.79 -8.80 -20.70
C LEU A 6 12.54 -7.90 -20.84
N VAL A 7 11.71 -8.15 -21.86
CA VAL A 7 10.42 -7.45 -22.04
C VAL A 7 9.49 -7.69 -20.85
N PHE A 8 9.41 -8.93 -20.35
CA PHE A 8 8.60 -9.25 -19.17
C PHE A 8 9.07 -8.51 -17.91
N LEU A 9 10.38 -8.46 -17.65
CA LEU A 9 10.94 -7.75 -16.50
C LEU A 9 10.67 -6.25 -16.56
N ILE A 10 10.80 -5.63 -17.74
CA ILE A 10 10.48 -4.21 -17.94
C ILE A 10 8.99 -3.96 -17.69
N ALA A 11 8.11 -4.81 -18.23
CA ALA A 11 6.67 -4.69 -18.02
C ALA A 11 6.30 -4.81 -16.53
N ALA A 12 6.90 -5.77 -15.82
CA ALA A 12 6.69 -5.94 -14.37
C ALA A 12 7.13 -4.71 -13.58
N LEU A 13 8.30 -4.12 -13.90
CA LEU A 13 8.77 -2.88 -13.29
C LEU A 13 7.79 -1.72 -13.49
N ILE A 14 7.29 -1.53 -14.72
CA ILE A 14 6.32 -0.48 -15.04
C ILE A 14 5.05 -0.65 -14.21
N ILE A 15 4.54 -1.89 -14.09
CA ILE A 15 3.34 -2.19 -13.29
C ILE A 15 3.58 -1.84 -11.81
N ILE A 16 4.73 -2.21 -11.25
CA ILE A 16 5.07 -1.89 -9.85
C ILE A 16 5.08 -0.37 -9.62
N VAL A 17 5.70 0.39 -10.53
CA VAL A 17 5.75 1.85 -10.44
C VAL A 17 4.35 2.45 -10.53
N LEU A 18 3.51 1.97 -11.45
CA LEU A 18 2.13 2.44 -11.60
C LEU A 18 1.29 2.16 -10.34
N LEU A 19 1.42 0.97 -9.75
CA LEU A 19 0.72 0.60 -8.52
C LEU A 19 1.19 1.45 -7.33
N ALA A 20 2.49 1.72 -7.21
CA ALA A 20 3.03 2.59 -6.17
C ALA A 20 2.53 4.04 -6.34
N ALA A 21 2.55 4.57 -7.57
CA ALA A 21 2.03 5.90 -7.88
C ALA A 21 0.53 6.01 -7.57
N LEU A 22 -0.25 4.98 -7.95
CA LEU A 22 -1.66 4.89 -7.60
C LEU A 22 -1.86 4.88 -6.08
N GLN A 23 -1.06 4.12 -5.34
CA GLN A 23 -1.15 4.06 -3.88
C GLN A 23 -0.88 5.42 -3.23
N ILE A 24 0.13 6.15 -3.72
CA ILE A 24 0.44 7.50 -3.26
C ILE A 24 -0.72 8.44 -3.57
N PHE A 25 -1.21 8.45 -4.81
CA PHE A 25 -2.32 9.31 -5.24
C PHE A 25 -3.58 9.07 -4.40
N LEU A 26 -3.92 7.80 -4.18
CA LEU A 26 -5.08 7.40 -3.40
C LEU A 26 -4.93 7.76 -1.93
N SER A 27 -3.71 7.64 -1.39
CA SER A 27 -3.36 8.07 -0.02
C SER A 27 -3.38 9.59 0.16
N MET A 28 -3.11 10.34 -0.91
CA MET A 28 -3.16 11.80 -0.90
C MET A 28 -4.57 12.37 -1.12
N SER A 29 -5.56 11.52 -1.39
CA SER A 29 -6.94 11.98 -1.55
C SER A 29 -7.53 12.49 -0.23
N LYS A 30 -8.50 13.42 -0.30
CA LYS A 30 -9.19 13.96 0.90
C LYS A 30 -9.82 12.83 1.73
N ASN A 31 -10.36 11.82 1.05
CA ASN A 31 -11.02 10.68 1.68
C ASN A 31 -9.99 9.71 2.28
N LYS A 32 -10.00 9.60 3.62
CA LYS A 32 -9.10 8.73 4.39
C LYS A 32 -9.18 7.26 4.00
N TYR A 33 -10.33 6.79 3.54
CA TYR A 33 -10.60 5.38 3.24
C TYR A 33 -10.01 4.94 1.91
N LEU A 34 -9.91 5.84 0.93
CA LEU A 34 -9.44 5.49 -0.42
C LEU A 34 -8.00 4.96 -0.37
N GLY A 35 -7.08 5.66 0.30
CA GLY A 35 -5.69 5.21 0.44
C GLY A 35 -5.49 3.90 1.21
N LEU A 36 -6.52 3.43 1.92
CA LEU A 36 -6.50 2.17 2.66
C LEU A 36 -6.99 0.98 1.83
N ILE A 37 -7.61 1.21 0.67
CA ILE A 37 -8.20 0.15 -0.16
C ILE A 37 -7.14 -0.85 -0.63
N LEU A 38 -6.04 -0.38 -1.23
CA LEU A 38 -4.96 -1.26 -1.70
C LEU A 38 -4.29 -2.06 -0.56
N PRO A 39 -3.94 -1.46 0.59
CA PRO A 39 -3.44 -2.22 1.73
C PRO A 39 -4.39 -3.32 2.20
N VAL A 40 -5.68 -3.01 2.26
CA VAL A 40 -6.72 -3.98 2.68
C VAL A 40 -6.86 -5.09 1.65
N ILE A 41 -6.89 -4.78 0.35
CA ILE A 41 -6.92 -5.79 -0.71
C ILE A 41 -5.70 -6.71 -0.62
N ASN A 42 -4.49 -6.16 -0.43
CA ASN A 42 -3.28 -6.97 -0.28
C ASN A 42 -3.36 -7.89 0.95
N LEU A 43 -3.90 -7.40 2.06
CA LEU A 43 -4.08 -8.20 3.27
C LEU A 43 -5.10 -9.33 3.07
N LEU A 44 -6.19 -9.07 2.34
CA LEU A 44 -7.17 -10.09 1.97
C LEU A 44 -6.58 -11.16 1.05
N VAL A 45 -5.78 -10.75 0.05
CA VAL A 45 -5.07 -11.68 -0.84
C VAL A 45 -4.07 -12.52 -0.05
N ALA A 46 -3.31 -11.92 0.87
CA ALA A 46 -2.38 -12.63 1.73
C ALA A 46 -3.10 -13.69 2.58
N ALA A 47 -4.24 -13.34 3.19
CA ALA A 47 -5.06 -14.27 3.95
C ALA A 47 -5.59 -15.40 3.04
N PHE A 48 -6.19 -15.06 1.89
CA PHE A 48 -6.76 -16.06 0.98
C PHE A 48 -5.72 -17.06 0.47
N MET A 49 -4.55 -16.57 0.06
CA MET A 49 -3.44 -17.42 -0.39
C MET A 49 -2.87 -18.29 0.73
N SER A 50 -2.75 -17.75 1.94
CA SER A 50 -2.14 -18.48 3.06
C SER A 50 -3.09 -19.52 3.65
N PHE A 51 -4.34 -19.16 3.88
CA PHE A 51 -5.36 -20.07 4.41
C PHE A 51 -5.90 -21.05 3.36
N GLY A 52 -5.89 -20.70 2.06
CA GLY A 52 -6.24 -21.63 0.99
C GLY A 52 -5.34 -22.87 0.93
N ASN A 53 -4.08 -22.75 1.34
CA ASN A 53 -3.13 -23.87 1.43
C ASN A 53 -3.45 -24.85 2.58
N MET A 54 -4.28 -24.46 3.54
CA MET A 54 -4.69 -25.31 4.67
C MET A 54 -5.39 -26.59 4.23
N ILE A 55 -6.02 -26.59 3.06
CA ILE A 55 -6.74 -27.74 2.48
C ILE A 55 -5.80 -28.90 2.13
N TYR A 56 -4.52 -28.63 1.82
CA TYR A 56 -3.62 -29.62 1.24
C TYR A 56 -2.55 -30.15 2.21
N THR A 57 -2.03 -29.30 3.11
CA THR A 57 -0.86 -29.67 3.92
C THR A 57 -1.21 -30.08 5.35
N GLY A 58 -2.29 -29.56 5.95
CA GLY A 58 -2.63 -29.78 7.37
C GLY A 58 -1.60 -29.24 8.39
N ASP A 59 -0.49 -28.68 7.91
CA ASP A 59 0.59 -28.10 8.71
C ASP A 59 0.50 -26.56 8.71
N ILE A 60 0.65 -25.98 9.91
CA ILE A 60 0.58 -24.54 10.16
C ILE A 60 1.87 -23.80 9.79
N ALA A 61 3.02 -24.48 9.77
CA ALA A 61 4.31 -23.87 9.48
C ALA A 61 4.38 -23.21 8.09
N PRO A 62 3.99 -23.88 6.97
CA PRO A 62 4.02 -23.26 5.64
C PRO A 62 2.99 -22.12 5.50
N ILE A 63 1.88 -22.18 6.24
CA ILE A 63 0.85 -21.14 6.24
C ILE A 63 1.41 -19.84 6.82
N LEU A 64 2.07 -19.92 7.97
CA LEU A 64 2.70 -18.76 8.61
C LEU A 64 3.81 -18.16 7.74
N ALA A 65 4.61 -19.02 7.10
CA ALA A 65 5.67 -18.57 6.19
C ALA A 65 5.09 -17.85 4.95
N ALA A 66 4.06 -18.42 4.31
CA ALA A 66 3.38 -17.78 3.19
C ALA A 66 2.75 -16.44 3.60
N PHE A 67 2.06 -16.42 4.74
CA PHE A 67 1.41 -15.21 5.24
C PHE A 67 2.42 -14.10 5.52
N ALA A 68 3.56 -14.43 6.14
CA ALA A 68 4.64 -13.48 6.39
C ALA A 68 5.18 -12.85 5.09
N VAL A 69 5.37 -13.65 4.03
CA VAL A 69 5.83 -13.16 2.73
C VAL A 69 4.80 -12.26 2.06
N PHE A 70 3.54 -12.69 2.02
CA PHE A 70 2.46 -11.90 1.40
C PHE A 70 2.04 -10.67 2.22
N LEU A 71 2.43 -10.58 3.49
CA LEU A 71 2.25 -9.38 4.31
C LEU A 71 3.22 -8.26 3.95
N ILE A 72 4.41 -8.55 3.40
CA ILE A 72 5.44 -7.52 3.11
C ILE A 72 4.88 -6.39 2.23
N PRO A 73 4.21 -6.66 1.08
CA PRO A 73 3.61 -5.61 0.26
C PRO A 73 2.49 -4.83 0.97
N ALA A 74 1.71 -5.49 1.83
CA ALA A 74 0.66 -4.83 2.59
C ALA A 74 1.23 -3.85 3.61
N VAL A 75 2.30 -4.23 4.31
CA VAL A 75 3.00 -3.38 5.28
C VAL A 75 3.64 -2.17 4.58
N ILE A 76 4.30 -2.38 3.44
CA ILE A 76 4.88 -1.27 2.65
C ILE A 76 3.80 -0.26 2.26
N ASN A 77 2.66 -0.73 1.75
CA ASN A 77 1.56 0.15 1.35
C ASN A 77 0.94 0.90 2.54
N LEU A 78 0.90 0.29 3.74
CA LEU A 78 0.48 0.95 4.97
C LEU A 78 1.44 2.04 5.42
N ILE A 79 2.76 1.80 5.31
CA ILE A 79 3.79 2.80 5.65
C ILE A 79 3.65 4.00 4.71
N ILE A 80 3.54 3.76 3.40
CA ILE A 80 3.32 4.82 2.40
C ILE A 80 2.06 5.62 2.73
N TYR A 81 0.97 4.92 3.05
CA TYR A 81 -0.29 5.57 3.43
C TYR A 81 -0.12 6.50 4.64
N LYS A 82 0.51 6.02 5.73
CA LYS A 82 0.74 6.83 6.93
C LYS A 82 1.60 8.05 6.63
N ALA A 83 2.71 7.87 5.91
CA ALA A 83 3.60 8.97 5.53
C ALA A 83 2.89 10.03 4.67
N CYS A 84 2.06 9.62 3.71
CA CYS A 84 1.26 10.54 2.89
C CYS A 84 0.21 11.29 3.72
N ARG A 85 -0.44 10.62 4.68
CA ARG A 85 -1.47 11.26 5.53
C ARG A 85 -0.89 12.23 6.54
N GLU A 86 0.29 11.95 7.08
CA GLU A 86 1.01 12.89 7.94
C GLU A 86 1.33 14.18 7.18
N LYS A 87 1.84 14.07 5.94
CA LYS A 87 2.08 15.25 5.08
C LYS A 87 0.83 16.10 4.84
N ILE A 88 -0.34 15.47 4.63
CA ILE A 88 -1.61 16.20 4.45
C ILE A 88 -2.04 16.88 5.74
N LYS A 89 -1.91 16.19 6.88
CA LYS A 89 -2.26 16.75 8.19
C LYS A 89 -1.41 17.97 8.52
N GLU A 90 -0.10 17.88 8.25
CA GLU A 90 0.83 18.99 8.43
C GLU A 90 0.45 20.18 7.55
N LYS A 91 0.19 19.96 6.26
CA LYS A 91 -0.26 21.02 5.34
C LYS A 91 -1.53 21.71 5.83
N ASN A 92 -2.54 20.95 6.25
CA ASN A 92 -3.79 21.53 6.74
C ASN A 92 -3.59 22.36 8.02
N ASN A 93 -2.73 21.90 8.94
CA ASN A 93 -2.41 22.66 10.16
C ASN A 93 -1.70 23.99 9.84
N GLN A 94 -0.84 24.01 8.83
CA GLN A 94 -0.18 25.24 8.37
C GLN A 94 -1.18 26.25 7.79
N GLU A 95 -2.14 25.79 6.99
CA GLU A 95 -3.20 26.64 6.44
C GLU A 95 -4.10 27.21 7.56
N ILE A 96 -4.47 26.40 8.56
CA ILE A 96 -5.25 26.85 9.72
C ILE A 96 -4.47 27.91 10.53
N ASN A 97 -3.18 27.68 10.78
CA ASN A 97 -2.36 28.63 11.54
C ASN A 97 -2.19 29.94 10.78
N LYS A 98 -2.06 29.90 9.44
CA LYS A 98 -2.00 31.09 8.60
C LYS A 98 -3.28 31.91 8.66
N MET A 99 -4.45 31.26 8.61
CA MET A 99 -5.75 31.96 8.76
C MET A 99 -5.88 32.62 10.13
N ASN A 100 -5.48 31.92 11.20
CA ASN A 100 -5.55 32.46 12.57
C ASN A 100 -4.66 33.69 12.78
N ILE A 101 -3.47 33.74 12.14
CA ILE A 101 -2.59 34.92 12.22
C ILE A 101 -3.21 36.12 11.49
N GLN A 102 -3.90 35.89 10.37
CA GLN A 102 -4.56 36.96 9.60
C GLN A 102 -5.79 37.54 10.29
N ASP A 103 -6.50 36.75 11.11
CA ASP A 103 -7.67 37.21 11.86
C ASP A 103 -7.29 38.03 13.12
N LEU A 104 -6.02 37.97 13.54
CA LEU A 104 -5.50 38.68 14.71
C LEU A 104 -4.93 40.08 14.39
N GLU A 105 -4.78 40.44 13.11
CA GLU A 105 -4.34 41.77 12.64
C GLU A 105 -5.54 42.66 12.26
#